data_AF-A0A4V1NQE9-F1
#
_entry.id   AF-A0A4V1NQE9-F1
#
_cell.length_a   1.000
_cell.length_b   1.000
_cell.length_c   1.000
_cell.angle_alpha   90.00
_cell.angle_beta   90.00
_cell.angle_gamma   90.00
#
_symmetry.space_group_name_H-M   'P 1'
#
loop_
_entity.id
_entity.type
_entity.pdbx_description
1 polymer ?
#
loop_
_entity_poly.entity_id
_entity_poly.type
_entity_poly.pdbx_seq_one_letter_code
_entity_poly.pdbx_strand_id
1 'polypeptide(L)' 'MSTRSLGLGHLDHPLLGHRVVDHAHGDRVGVLRALAPEVKGDNLAPVISVPDTRPVAWLAPETGGREWTTDPTAIEAAQ' A
#
# COMPACT_ATOMS: atom_id res chain seq x y z
N MET A 1 -0.80 14.42 4.53
CA MET A 1 -0.55 12.99 4.82
C MET A 1 0.50 12.91 5.91
N SER A 2 0.31 12.06 6.92
CA SER A 2 1.35 11.81 7.93
C SER A 2 2.58 11.21 7.24
N THR A 3 3.76 11.77 7.47
CA THR A 3 5.03 11.35 6.85
C THR A 3 5.93 10.60 7.83
N ARG A 4 5.37 10.11 8.94
CA ARG A 4 6.14 9.40 9.95
C ARG A 4 6.62 8.06 9.38
N SER A 5 7.93 7.84 9.41
CA SER A 5 8.53 6.55 9.07
C SER A 5 8.24 5.51 10.15
N LEU A 6 7.89 4.30 9.72
CA LEU A 6 7.76 3.09 10.54
C LEU A 6 8.98 2.16 10.40
N GLY A 7 9.96 2.54 9.58
CA GLY A 7 11.15 1.72 9.25
C GLY A 7 10.96 0.84 8.01
N LEU A 8 12.06 0.36 7.44
CA LEU A 8 12.05 -0.48 6.22
C LEU A 8 11.25 0.11 5.05
N GLY A 9 11.29 1.44 4.87
CA GLY A 9 10.51 2.15 3.85
C GLY A 9 9.03 2.30 4.13
N HIS A 10 8.52 1.74 5.23
CA HIS A 10 7.10 1.86 5.59
C HIS A 10 6.80 3.24 6.17
N LEU A 11 5.66 3.78 5.78
CA LEU A 11 5.13 5.06 6.27
C LEU A 11 3.83 4.83 7.04
N ASP A 12 3.66 5.63 8.08
CA ASP A 12 2.43 5.71 8.85
C ASP A 12 1.31 6.34 8.01
N HIS A 13 0.08 5.89 8.22
CA HIS A 13 -1.10 6.46 7.58
C HIS A 13 -2.34 6.24 8.46
N PRO A 14 -3.21 7.26 8.63
CA PRO A 14 -4.39 7.14 9.48
C PRO A 14 -5.40 6.08 9.00
N LEU A 15 -5.31 5.65 7.74
CA LEU A 15 -6.15 4.57 7.20
C LEU A 15 -5.49 3.18 7.28
N LEU A 16 -4.30 3.03 7.87
CA LEU A 16 -3.69 1.69 8.04
C LEU A 16 -4.63 0.80 8.86
N GLY A 17 -4.91 -0.40 8.35
CA GLY A 17 -5.86 -1.35 8.94
C GLY A 17 -7.33 -1.01 8.69
N HIS A 18 -7.64 0.10 8.02
CA HIS A 18 -8.99 0.51 7.68
C HIS A 18 -9.37 0.16 6.24
N ARG A 19 -10.67 0.07 6.03
CA ARG A 19 -11.29 -0.14 4.72
C ARG A 19 -11.20 1.14 3.91
N VAL A 20 -10.78 1.00 2.65
CA VAL A 20 -10.58 2.11 1.72
C VAL A 20 -11.19 1.79 0.36
N VAL A 21 -11.62 2.84 -0.34
CA VAL A 21 -12.01 2.80 -1.77
C VAL A 21 -10.79 3.20 -2.59
N ASP A 22 -10.47 2.43 -3.62
CA ASP A 22 -9.40 2.71 -4.58
C ASP A 22 -9.98 3.16 -5.92
N HIS A 23 -9.92 4.47 -6.16
CA HIS A 23 -10.49 5.08 -7.37
C HIS A 23 -9.70 4.74 -8.63
N ALA A 24 -8.41 4.39 -8.53
CA ALA A 24 -7.60 4.04 -9.69
C ALA A 24 -8.00 2.66 -10.28
N HIS A 25 -8.69 1.84 -9.50
CA HIS A 25 -9.15 0.50 -9.89
C HIS A 25 -10.67 0.38 -9.96
N GLY A 26 -11.36 1.47 -10.30
CA GLY A 26 -12.82 1.48 -10.50
C GLY A 26 -13.60 1.33 -9.19
N ASP A 27 -13.21 2.11 -8.18
CA ASP A 27 -13.80 2.13 -6.83
C ASP A 27 -13.74 0.77 -6.13
N ARG A 28 -12.68 0.01 -6.41
CA ARG A 28 -12.46 -1.28 -5.76
C ARG A 28 -12.19 -1.07 -4.27
N VAL A 29 -12.86 -1.86 -3.42
CA VAL A 29 -12.73 -1.76 -1.97
C VAL A 29 -11.74 -2.80 -1.42
N GLY A 30 -10.91 -2.38 -0.47
CA GLY A 30 -9.97 -3.24 0.24
C GLY A 30 -9.55 -2.65 1.59
N VAL A 31 -8.67 -3.34 2.31
CA VAL A 31 -8.05 -2.86 3.55
C VAL A 31 -6.65 -2.35 3.26
N LEU A 32 -6.31 -1.14 3.71
CA LEU A 32 -4.95 -0.61 3.59
C LEU A 32 -4.02 -1.32 4.56
N ARG A 33 -3.04 -2.07 4.02
CA ARG A 33 -2.09 -2.88 4.80
C ARG A 33 -0.77 -2.18 5.05
N ALA A 34 -0.28 -1.42 4.07
CA ALA A 34 0.99 -0.70 4.17
C ALA A 34 1.03 0.48 3.20
N LEU A 35 1.78 1.53 3.57
CA LEU A 35 2.39 2.46 2.62
C LEU A 35 3.88 2.17 2.56
N ALA A 36 4.37 1.58 1.48
CA ALA A 36 5.77 1.19 1.35
C ALA A 36 6.20 1.12 -0.11
N PRO A 37 7.51 1.27 -0.41
CA PRO A 37 8.05 1.06 -1.75
C PRO A 37 7.66 -0.30 -2.33
N GLU A 38 7.28 -0.31 -3.60
CA GLU A 38 7.08 -1.55 -4.34
C GLU A 38 8.44 -2.07 -4.85
N VAL A 39 8.77 -3.31 -4.48
CA VAL A 39 9.92 -4.01 -5.06
C VAL A 39 9.48 -4.56 -6.42
N LYS A 40 10.02 -4.00 -7.51
CA LYS A 40 9.73 -4.48 -8.87
C LYS A 40 10.76 -5.51 -9.30
N GLY A 41 10.27 -6.64 -9.82
CA GLY A 41 11.06 -7.70 -10.45
C GLY A 41 10.92 -9.05 -9.76
N ASP A 42 11.07 -10.13 -10.54
CA ASP A 42 10.98 -11.51 -10.07
C ASP A 42 12.24 -11.98 -9.33
N ASN A 43 13.08 -11.04 -8.90
CA ASN A 43 14.32 -11.36 -8.22
C ASN A 43 14.01 -11.75 -6.78
N LEU A 44 13.95 -13.06 -6.53
CA LEU A 44 13.71 -13.66 -5.22
C LEU A 44 14.90 -13.52 -4.25
N ALA A 45 15.93 -12.77 -4.62
CA ALA A 45 17.04 -12.47 -3.73
C ALA A 45 16.56 -11.64 -2.51
N PRO A 46 17.20 -11.81 -1.34
CA PRO A 46 16.90 -10.96 -0.19
C PRO A 46 17.03 -9.47 -0.51
N VAL A 47 16.07 -8.69 -0.05
CA VAL A 47 16.12 -7.23 -0.11
C VAL A 47 17.15 -6.75 0.92
N ILE A 48 18.34 -6.38 0.45
CA ILE A 48 19.45 -5.92 1.30
C ILE A 48 19.47 -4.40 1.52
N SER A 49 18.63 -3.65 0.79
CA SER A 49 18.44 -2.22 0.95
C SER A 49 16.98 -1.84 0.67
N VAL A 50 16.49 -0.80 1.33
CA VAL A 50 15.15 -0.25 1.05
C VAL A 50 15.17 0.34 -0.37
N PRO A 51 14.22 -0.03 -1.25
CA PRO A 51 14.14 0.54 -2.58
C PRO A 51 13.94 2.06 -2.51
N ASP A 52 14.71 2.79 -3.31
CA ASP A 52 14.53 4.25 -3.51
C ASP A 52 13.43 4.49 -4.55
N THR A 53 12.23 4.01 -4.26
CA THR A 53 11.04 4.24 -5.08
C THR A 53 9.94 4.90 -4.25
N ARG A 54 9.05 5.64 -4.92
CA ARG A 54 7.92 6.26 -4.24
C ARG A 54 7.05 5.18 -3.58
N PRO A 55 6.61 5.38 -2.32
CA PRO A 55 5.72 4.45 -1.65
C PRO A 55 4.41 4.28 -2.41
N VAL A 56 3.91 3.04 -2.41
CA VAL A 56 2.57 2.70 -2.91
C VAL A 56 1.68 2.23 -1.76
N ALA A 57 0.37 2.28 -1.96
CA ALA A 57 -0.60 1.71 -1.06
C ALA A 57 -0.82 0.23 -1.37
N TRP A 58 -0.53 -0.63 -0.40
CA TRP A 58 -0.77 -2.08 -0.47
C TRP A 58 -2.15 -2.39 0.09
N LEU A 59 -3.03 -2.92 -0.75
CA LEU A 59 -4.43 -3.21 -0.43
C LEU A 59 -4.71 -4.71 -0.45
N ALA A 60 -5.40 -5.19 0.59
CA ALA A 60 -5.90 -6.56 0.67
C ALA A 60 -7.42 -6.61 0.42
N PRO A 61 -7.94 -7.58 -0.36
CA PRO A 61 -9.38 -7.75 -0.52
C PRO A 61 -10.04 -8.21 0.78
N GLU A 62 -11.24 -7.73 1.08
CA GLU A 62 -11.97 -8.12 2.32
C GLU A 62 -12.32 -9.61 2.36
N THR A 63 -12.67 -10.19 1.22
CA THR A 63 -13.10 -11.60 1.09
C THR A 63 -11.97 -12.55 0.73
N GLY A 64 -10.71 -12.08 0.80
CA GLY A 64 -9.54 -12.80 0.32
C GLY A 64 -9.34 -12.68 -1.19
N GLY A 65 -8.18 -13.13 -1.67
CA GLY A 65 -7.78 -13.02 -3.07
C GLY A 65 -6.44 -12.31 -3.22
N ARG A 66 -6.17 -11.82 -4.44
CA ARG A 66 -4.89 -11.19 -4.76
C ARG A 66 -4.86 -9.74 -4.25
N GLU A 67 -3.88 -9.45 -3.40
CA GLU A 67 -3.50 -8.10 -3.01
C GLU A 67 -3.09 -7.27 -4.24
N TRP A 68 -3.19 -5.95 -4.12
CA TRP A 68 -2.79 -5.06 -5.20
C TRP A 68 -2.19 -3.76 -4.64
N THR A 69 -1.47 -3.07 -5.51
CA THR A 69 -0.85 -1.79 -5.22
C THR A 69 -1.56 -0.66 -5.97
N THR A 70 -1.67 0.52 -5.35
CA THR A 70 -2.22 1.73 -5.98
C THR A 70 -1.46 2.97 -5.51
N ASP A 71 -1.67 4.11 -6.16
CA ASP A 71 -1.12 5.38 -5.69
C ASP A 71 -1.78 5.75 -4.35
N PRO A 72 -1.02 6.14 -3.31
CA PRO A 72 -1.59 6.52 -2.02
C PRO A 72 -2.59 7.69 -2.08
N THR A 73 -2.55 8.50 -3.14
CA THR A 73 -3.49 9.60 -3.37
C THR A 73 -4.81 9.16 -4.00
N ALA A 74 -4.88 7.92 -4.51
CA ALA A 74 -6.08 7.35 -5.12
C ALA A 74 -7.00 6.64 -4.13
N ILE A 75 -6.63 6.59 -2.84
CA ILE A 75 -7.43 5.92 -1.80
C ILE A 75 -8.15 6.91 -0.89
N GLU A 76 -9.38 6.57 -0.54
CA GLU A 76 -10.16 7.27 0.48
C GLU A 76 -10.73 6.29 1.51
N ALA A 77 -11.09 6.78 2.70
CA ALA A 77 -11.77 5.96 3.69
C ALA A 77 -13.12 5.48 3.14
N ALA A 78 -13.38 4.18 3.18
CA ALA A 78 -14.69 3.66 2.82
C ALA A 78 -15.69 4.00 3.94
N GLN A 79 -16.88 4.48 3.55
CA GLN A 79 -18.00 4.69 4.47
C GLN A 79 -18.55 3.37 5.03
#